data_AF-A0A1I3WHL5-F1
#
_entry.id   AF-A0A1I3WHL5-F1
#
_cell.length_a   1.000
_cell.length_b   1.000
_cell.length_c   1.000
_cell.angle_alpha   90.00
_cell.angle_beta   90.00
_cell.angle_gamma   90.00
#
_symmetry.space_group_name_H-M   'P 1'
#
loop_
_entity.id
_entity.type
_entity.pdbx_description
1 polymer ?
#
loop_
_entity_poly.entity_id
_entity_poly.type
_entity_poly.pdbx_seq_one_letter_code
_entity_poly.pdbx_strand_id
1 'polypeptide(L)'
;SQITLTGMLSQIGAGAQAVKLADGTVLSALQLVNMETTGTSGNDTLYGWAAGGNIFDGKGGSDVAIGHGNGDSFIFNQGYGSLDINESDTGATPDNVLKLGAGITASSLALSTQNGSDLLISDGVTGDQIKLDDMLTSTSSGIQTIQFADGTTLTRAQLLAMPVNVNGSAGVSQTLNGTSGDNVFDSHGGNDVETGAGGNDTYLLQPGYSGITINNGVSTSTVATGDLQLEDVNPDNVWLQQVGNNLQVSIMGSKTEATIDNWFSNTYSQLSEVTVAGGSSGALTLDSQVNQLIQAMATFSAAHSGFDITSPANPAITDPTLLAAVSSAWHH
;
A
#
# COMPACT_ATOMS: atom_id res chain seq x y z
N SER A 1 8.21 -40.98 -17.67
CA SER A 1 9.02 -41.26 -16.47
C SER A 1 9.50 -39.94 -15.91
N GLN A 2 9.44 -39.75 -14.59
CA GLN A 2 9.98 -38.58 -13.91
C GLN A 2 11.27 -38.98 -13.20
N ILE A 3 12.29 -38.13 -13.24
CA ILE A 3 13.51 -38.28 -12.45
C ILE A 3 13.53 -37.10 -11.48
N THR A 4 13.66 -37.39 -10.18
CA THR A 4 13.78 -36.38 -9.13
C THR A 4 15.23 -36.33 -8.66
N LEU A 5 15.84 -35.15 -8.69
CA LEU A 5 17.19 -34.91 -8.20
C LEU A 5 17.11 -34.26 -6.81
N THR A 6 17.28 -35.06 -5.75
CA THR A 6 17.17 -34.56 -4.37
C THR A 6 18.47 -33.91 -3.89
N GLY A 7 18.34 -32.80 -3.16
CA GLY A 7 19.46 -32.14 -2.47
C GLY A 7 20.35 -31.28 -3.35
N MET A 8 19.98 -31.05 -4.61
CA MET A 8 20.73 -30.18 -5.54
C MET A 8 20.83 -28.73 -5.04
N LEU A 9 19.74 -28.21 -4.46
CA LEU A 9 19.58 -26.80 -4.16
C LEU A 9 20.03 -26.40 -2.74
N SER A 10 20.44 -27.36 -1.90
CA SER A 10 20.67 -27.11 -0.48
C SER A 10 22.04 -26.51 -0.15
N GLN A 11 23.10 -26.90 -0.87
CA GLN A 11 24.46 -26.40 -0.66
C GLN A 11 25.38 -26.77 -1.83
N ILE A 12 26.56 -26.16 -1.88
CA ILE A 12 27.62 -26.51 -2.85
C ILE A 12 28.00 -27.98 -2.73
N GLY A 13 27.96 -28.70 -3.85
CA GLY A 13 28.39 -30.10 -3.95
C GLY A 13 27.37 -31.13 -3.46
N ALA A 14 26.16 -30.72 -3.08
CA ALA A 14 25.07 -31.64 -2.76
C ALA A 14 24.31 -32.09 -4.02
N GLY A 15 23.70 -33.28 -3.96
CA GLY A 15 22.95 -33.85 -5.08
C GLY A 15 23.81 -34.30 -6.27
N ALA A 16 23.17 -34.45 -7.43
CA ALA A 16 23.80 -34.89 -8.66
C ALA A 16 24.71 -33.80 -9.25
N GLN A 17 26.00 -34.09 -9.40
CA GLN A 17 26.96 -33.11 -9.93
C GLN A 17 26.90 -32.98 -11.46
N ALA A 18 26.31 -33.97 -12.12
CA ALA A 18 25.97 -33.92 -13.53
C ALA A 18 24.89 -34.95 -13.86
N VAL A 19 24.13 -34.70 -14.93
CA VAL A 19 23.24 -35.67 -15.55
C VAL A 19 23.71 -35.93 -16.98
N LYS A 20 24.01 -37.19 -17.30
CA LYS A 20 24.35 -37.60 -18.66
C LYS A 20 23.13 -38.23 -19.33
N LEU A 21 22.71 -37.66 -20.45
CA LEU A 21 21.60 -38.14 -21.27
C LEU A 21 22.07 -39.23 -22.26
N ALA A 22 21.12 -39.99 -22.80
CA ALA A 22 21.40 -41.12 -23.69
C ALA A 22 22.00 -40.70 -25.04
N ASP A 23 21.75 -39.45 -25.48
CA ASP A 23 22.33 -38.84 -26.67
C ASP A 23 23.79 -38.38 -26.47
N GLY A 24 24.32 -38.52 -25.25
CA GLY A 24 25.68 -38.11 -24.89
C GLY A 24 25.77 -36.72 -24.27
N THR A 25 24.68 -35.94 -24.22
CA THR A 25 24.64 -34.62 -23.57
C THR A 25 24.93 -34.76 -22.07
N VAL A 26 25.74 -33.86 -21.51
CA VAL A 26 26.03 -33.81 -20.08
C VAL A 26 25.59 -32.45 -19.55
N LEU A 27 24.61 -32.46 -18.65
CA LEU A 27 24.17 -31.29 -17.91
C LEU A 27 24.99 -31.18 -16.63
N SER A 28 25.65 -30.05 -16.41
CA SER A 28 26.33 -29.74 -15.15
C SER A 28 25.32 -29.42 -14.04
N ALA A 29 25.76 -29.48 -12.78
CA ALA A 29 24.96 -29.04 -11.65
C ALA A 29 24.39 -27.62 -11.86
N LEU A 30 25.21 -26.67 -12.35
CA LEU A 30 24.75 -25.30 -12.62
C LEU A 30 23.70 -25.25 -13.73
N GLN A 31 23.85 -26.05 -14.79
CA GLN A 31 22.81 -26.12 -15.84
C GLN A 31 21.50 -26.68 -15.29
N LEU A 32 21.55 -27.65 -14.37
CA LEU A 32 20.37 -28.20 -13.72
C LEU A 32 19.71 -27.19 -12.78
N VAL A 33 20.47 -26.39 -12.05
CA VAL A 33 19.96 -25.27 -11.24
C VAL A 33 19.30 -24.21 -12.13
N ASN A 34 19.93 -23.85 -13.25
CA ASN A 34 19.35 -22.88 -14.19
C ASN A 34 18.04 -23.38 -14.82
N MET A 35 17.89 -24.70 -14.99
CA MET A 35 16.64 -25.29 -15.46
C MET A 35 15.52 -25.21 -14.41
N GLU A 36 15.85 -25.23 -13.11
CA GLU A 36 14.88 -25.06 -12.02
C GLU A 36 14.40 -23.61 -11.89
N THR A 37 15.26 -22.65 -12.23
CA THR A 37 14.98 -21.22 -12.16
C THR A 37 14.47 -20.64 -13.49
N THR A 38 14.34 -21.48 -14.53
CA THR A 38 13.69 -21.12 -15.80
C THR A 38 12.39 -21.90 -15.93
N GLY A 39 11.27 -21.21 -15.79
CA GLY A 39 9.93 -21.78 -15.93
C GLY A 39 9.52 -22.04 -17.37
N THR A 40 8.25 -22.35 -17.52
CA THR A 40 7.54 -22.59 -18.78
C THR A 40 6.45 -21.53 -18.97
N SER A 41 5.67 -21.56 -20.06
CA SER A 41 4.51 -20.65 -20.17
C SER A 41 3.31 -21.09 -19.28
N GLY A 42 3.56 -21.93 -18.28
CA GLY A 42 2.58 -22.51 -17.38
C GLY A 42 2.78 -21.99 -15.96
N ASN A 43 2.08 -22.58 -15.00
CA ASN A 43 2.26 -22.18 -13.59
C ASN A 43 3.39 -23.01 -12.99
N ASP A 44 4.49 -22.36 -12.66
CA ASP A 44 5.68 -23.01 -12.13
C ASP A 44 5.97 -22.58 -10.68
N THR A 45 6.69 -23.43 -9.96
CA THR A 45 7.31 -23.06 -8.68
C THR A 45 8.80 -23.26 -8.85
N LEU A 46 9.54 -22.15 -8.81
CA LEU A 46 10.95 -22.07 -9.10
C LEU A 46 11.72 -21.94 -7.79
N TYR A 47 12.73 -22.77 -7.61
CA TYR A 47 13.57 -22.77 -6.41
C TYR A 47 15.00 -22.35 -6.74
N GLY A 48 15.47 -21.32 -6.05
CA GLY A 48 16.84 -20.84 -6.11
C GLY A 48 17.80 -21.78 -5.40
N TRP A 49 19.08 -21.58 -5.69
CA TRP A 49 20.16 -22.26 -5.01
C TRP A 49 20.67 -21.41 -3.85
N ALA A 50 20.56 -21.92 -2.62
CA ALA A 50 20.88 -21.16 -1.41
C ALA A 50 22.36 -20.77 -1.24
N ALA A 51 23.25 -21.20 -2.14
CA ALA A 51 24.69 -20.94 -2.05
C ALA A 51 25.22 -19.91 -3.05
N GLY A 52 24.35 -19.26 -3.82
CA GLY A 52 24.74 -18.16 -4.70
C GLY A 52 23.55 -17.58 -5.47
N GLY A 53 23.70 -16.37 -5.99
CA GLY A 53 22.64 -15.67 -6.71
C GLY A 53 22.16 -16.38 -7.96
N ASN A 54 20.87 -16.28 -8.20
CA ASN A 54 20.09 -16.99 -9.21
C ASN A 54 19.51 -16.01 -10.23
N ILE A 55 19.06 -16.56 -11.37
CA ILE A 55 18.28 -15.81 -12.35
C ILE A 55 16.98 -16.57 -12.58
N PHE A 56 15.89 -16.01 -12.06
CA PHE A 56 14.54 -16.52 -12.24
C PHE A 56 13.90 -15.93 -13.49
N ASP A 57 13.37 -16.77 -14.36
CA ASP A 57 12.55 -16.36 -15.51
C ASP A 57 11.40 -17.34 -15.67
N GLY A 58 10.22 -16.92 -15.19
CA GLY A 58 9.01 -17.73 -15.22
C GLY A 58 8.55 -18.11 -16.62
N LYS A 59 8.84 -17.29 -17.64
CA LYS A 59 8.28 -17.40 -19.02
C LYS A 59 6.75 -17.24 -19.12
N GLY A 60 6.11 -16.89 -18.01
CA GLY A 60 4.72 -16.44 -17.91
C GLY A 60 3.77 -17.53 -17.43
N GLY A 61 2.63 -17.15 -16.86
CA GLY A 61 1.75 -18.02 -16.13
C GLY A 61 1.42 -17.42 -14.77
N SER A 62 1.23 -18.26 -13.76
CA SER A 62 1.15 -17.84 -12.36
C SER A 62 2.26 -18.54 -11.59
N ASP A 63 3.40 -17.87 -11.52
CA ASP A 63 4.66 -18.42 -11.03
C ASP A 63 4.95 -18.00 -9.59
N VAL A 64 5.63 -18.88 -8.87
CA VAL A 64 6.22 -18.59 -7.56
C VAL A 64 7.73 -18.76 -7.65
N ALA A 65 8.50 -17.73 -7.29
CA ALA A 65 9.95 -17.76 -7.25
C ALA A 65 10.45 -17.65 -5.81
N ILE A 66 11.18 -18.66 -5.35
CA ILE A 66 11.74 -18.74 -3.99
C ILE A 66 13.26 -18.61 -4.10
N GLY A 67 13.80 -17.45 -3.75
CA GLY A 67 15.21 -17.11 -4.02
C GLY A 67 16.22 -17.71 -3.04
N HIS A 68 15.92 -17.63 -1.74
CA HIS A 68 16.82 -18.02 -0.64
C HIS A 68 18.03 -17.09 -0.43
N GLY A 69 18.02 -15.86 -0.96
CA GLY A 69 19.06 -14.85 -0.74
C GLY A 69 20.26 -14.94 -1.69
N ASN A 70 21.29 -14.16 -1.39
CA ASN A 70 22.55 -14.07 -2.16
C ASN A 70 22.46 -13.32 -3.50
N GLY A 71 21.58 -12.32 -3.61
CA GLY A 71 21.56 -11.44 -4.78
C GLY A 71 20.91 -12.06 -6.02
N ASP A 72 19.64 -12.42 -5.90
CA ASP A 72 18.85 -13.02 -6.96
C ASP A 72 18.32 -11.98 -7.97
N SER A 73 18.18 -12.40 -9.22
CA SER A 73 17.53 -11.63 -10.29
C SER A 73 16.22 -12.28 -10.70
N PHE A 74 15.12 -11.55 -10.67
CA PHE A 74 13.79 -12.00 -11.09
C PHE A 74 13.39 -11.29 -12.36
N ILE A 75 13.16 -12.01 -13.45
CA ILE A 75 12.78 -11.45 -14.76
C ILE A 75 11.27 -11.46 -14.90
N PHE A 76 10.71 -10.31 -15.26
CA PHE A 76 9.31 -10.17 -15.62
C PHE A 76 9.19 -9.37 -16.91
N ASN A 77 8.51 -9.94 -17.91
CA ASN A 77 8.18 -9.25 -19.16
C ASN A 77 6.68 -9.02 -19.23
N GLN A 78 6.29 -8.01 -20.00
CA GLN A 78 4.89 -7.70 -20.26
C GLN A 78 4.14 -8.93 -20.82
N GLY A 79 2.97 -9.23 -20.27
CA GLY A 79 2.13 -10.38 -20.58
C GLY A 79 2.53 -11.67 -19.87
N TYR A 80 3.43 -11.63 -18.89
CA TYR A 80 3.81 -12.81 -18.10
C TYR A 80 2.71 -13.26 -17.13
N GLY A 81 1.68 -12.48 -16.85
CA GLY A 81 0.70 -12.83 -15.84
C GLY A 81 1.23 -12.56 -14.43
N SER A 82 1.15 -13.54 -13.52
CA SER A 82 1.46 -13.34 -12.11
C SER A 82 2.82 -13.92 -11.73
N LEU A 83 3.60 -13.16 -10.97
CA LEU A 83 4.84 -13.62 -10.34
C LEU A 83 4.82 -13.30 -8.85
N ASP A 84 4.86 -14.32 -8.00
CA ASP A 84 5.03 -14.19 -6.55
C ASP A 84 6.50 -14.42 -6.18
N ILE A 85 7.15 -13.40 -5.62
CA ILE A 85 8.56 -13.42 -5.24
C ILE A 85 8.66 -13.56 -3.72
N ASN A 86 9.08 -14.74 -3.29
CA ASN A 86 9.47 -15.03 -1.92
C ASN A 86 10.99 -14.94 -1.82
N GLU A 87 11.47 -13.77 -1.37
CA GLU A 87 12.90 -13.51 -1.29
C GLU A 87 13.28 -12.97 0.10
N SER A 88 14.33 -13.56 0.68
CA SER A 88 14.84 -13.23 2.01
C SER A 88 16.37 -13.30 2.02
N ASP A 89 17.01 -12.15 1.81
CA ASP A 89 18.46 -12.00 1.83
C ASP A 89 18.90 -11.35 3.14
N THR A 90 19.38 -12.19 4.05
CA THR A 90 19.91 -11.78 5.36
C THR A 90 21.40 -11.48 5.33
N GLY A 91 22.01 -11.43 4.14
CA GLY A 91 23.39 -11.01 3.94
C GLY A 91 23.64 -9.57 4.40
N ALA A 92 24.91 -9.21 4.60
CA ALA A 92 25.27 -7.87 5.07
C ALA A 92 24.98 -6.77 4.04
N THR A 93 24.88 -7.12 2.76
CA THR A 93 24.60 -6.22 1.64
C THR A 93 23.67 -6.91 0.63
N PRO A 94 22.36 -7.00 0.90
CA PRO A 94 21.39 -7.55 -0.03
C PRO A 94 21.39 -6.77 -1.36
N ASP A 95 21.29 -7.47 -2.49
CA ASP A 95 21.35 -6.88 -3.82
C ASP A 95 20.41 -7.55 -4.84
N ASN A 96 19.27 -8.07 -4.37
CA ASN A 96 18.23 -8.68 -5.20
C ASN A 96 17.61 -7.68 -6.19
N VAL A 97 17.36 -8.13 -7.43
CA VAL A 97 16.93 -7.30 -8.56
C VAL A 97 15.68 -7.84 -9.23
N LEU A 98 14.65 -7.00 -9.38
CA LEU A 98 13.56 -7.25 -10.32
C LEU A 98 13.93 -6.62 -11.68
N LYS A 99 14.09 -7.44 -12.71
CA LYS A 99 14.44 -7.04 -14.07
C LYS A 99 13.19 -6.99 -14.93
N LEU A 100 12.78 -5.78 -15.29
CA LEU A 100 11.59 -5.53 -16.08
C LEU A 100 11.92 -5.43 -17.57
N GLY A 101 11.17 -6.17 -18.38
CA GLY A 101 11.30 -6.24 -19.83
C GLY A 101 10.98 -4.94 -20.55
N ALA A 102 11.22 -4.93 -21.87
CA ALA A 102 10.86 -3.81 -22.73
C ALA A 102 9.34 -3.54 -22.68
N GLY A 103 8.95 -2.26 -22.66
CA GLY A 103 7.54 -1.84 -22.56
C GLY A 103 7.09 -1.51 -21.15
N ILE A 104 7.76 -2.05 -20.12
CA ILE A 104 7.51 -1.71 -18.72
C ILE A 104 8.43 -0.56 -18.32
N THR A 105 7.86 0.53 -17.78
CA THR A 105 8.59 1.74 -17.39
C THR A 105 8.22 2.16 -15.98
N ALA A 106 9.05 2.98 -15.31
CA ALA A 106 8.72 3.47 -13.97
C ALA A 106 7.35 4.17 -13.92
N SER A 107 6.99 4.92 -14.96
CA SER A 107 5.70 5.62 -15.05
C SER A 107 4.49 4.71 -15.36
N SER A 108 4.72 3.47 -15.80
CA SER A 108 3.63 2.51 -16.02
C SER A 108 3.36 1.64 -14.78
N LEU A 109 4.21 1.72 -13.75
CA LEU A 109 4.01 0.95 -12.53
C LEU A 109 2.91 1.57 -11.68
N ALA A 110 1.97 0.74 -11.24
CA ALA A 110 1.02 1.07 -10.18
C ALA A 110 1.21 0.11 -9.02
N LEU A 111 1.29 0.67 -7.81
CA LEU A 111 1.60 -0.07 -6.59
C LEU A 111 0.38 -0.18 -5.69
N SER A 112 0.23 -1.34 -5.05
CA SER A 112 -0.73 -1.52 -3.97
C SER A 112 -0.19 -2.45 -2.89
N THR A 113 -0.76 -2.40 -1.70
CA THR A 113 -0.39 -3.33 -0.63
C THR A 113 -1.32 -4.53 -0.56
N GLN A 114 -0.84 -5.63 0.00
CA GLN A 114 -1.66 -6.79 0.34
C GLN A 114 -1.24 -7.31 1.73
N ASN A 115 -2.23 -7.67 2.55
CA ASN A 115 -2.05 -8.23 3.90
C ASN A 115 -1.19 -7.40 4.87
N GLY A 116 -0.91 -6.13 4.54
CA GLY A 116 -0.07 -5.22 5.34
C GLY A 116 1.44 -5.49 5.27
N SER A 117 1.88 -6.54 4.58
CA SER A 117 3.30 -6.93 4.46
C SER A 117 3.82 -6.90 3.03
N ASP A 118 2.96 -7.21 2.06
CA ASP A 118 3.37 -7.48 0.70
C ASP A 118 3.17 -6.23 -0.16
N LEU A 119 4.09 -6.02 -1.11
CA LEU A 119 3.95 -5.00 -2.13
C LEU A 119 3.57 -5.65 -3.45
N LEU A 120 2.46 -5.21 -4.03
CA LEU A 120 2.02 -5.59 -5.37
C LEU A 120 2.42 -4.51 -6.36
N ILE A 121 2.92 -4.93 -7.52
CA ILE A 121 3.29 -4.09 -8.65
C ILE A 121 2.51 -4.58 -9.86
N SER A 122 1.79 -3.67 -10.52
CA SER A 122 1.23 -3.90 -11.86
C SER A 122 1.90 -2.98 -12.85
N ASP A 123 1.98 -3.39 -14.12
CA ASP A 123 2.60 -2.62 -15.20
C ASP A 123 1.57 -1.92 -16.12
N GLY A 124 0.28 -1.98 -15.76
CA GLY A 124 -0.84 -1.47 -16.53
C GLY A 124 -1.43 -2.47 -17.55
N VAL A 125 -0.86 -3.67 -17.66
CA VAL A 125 -1.45 -4.76 -18.46
C VAL A 125 -2.40 -5.60 -17.62
N THR A 126 -3.57 -5.87 -18.18
CA THR A 126 -4.57 -6.73 -17.50
C THR A 126 -4.03 -8.14 -17.31
N GLY A 127 -4.00 -8.58 -16.05
CA GLY A 127 -3.54 -9.91 -15.65
C GLY A 127 -2.08 -9.94 -15.18
N ASP A 128 -1.30 -8.90 -15.46
CA ASP A 128 0.07 -8.79 -15.00
C ASP A 128 0.15 -8.28 -13.56
N GLN A 129 0.83 -9.03 -12.71
CA GLN A 129 1.06 -8.67 -11.31
C GLN A 129 2.35 -9.30 -10.80
N ILE A 130 3.17 -8.50 -10.13
CA ILE A 130 4.31 -8.97 -9.36
C ILE A 130 3.99 -8.75 -7.88
N LYS A 131 4.09 -9.79 -7.07
CA LYS A 131 3.96 -9.73 -5.61
C LYS A 131 5.34 -9.89 -4.99
N LEU A 132 5.70 -8.97 -4.11
CA LEU A 132 6.92 -9.00 -3.33
C LEU A 132 6.56 -9.29 -1.86
N ASP A 133 6.83 -10.51 -1.42
CA ASP A 133 6.54 -10.95 -0.05
C ASP A 133 7.32 -10.14 0.98
N ASP A 134 6.63 -9.71 2.05
CA ASP A 134 7.22 -9.04 3.21
C ASP A 134 8.04 -7.76 2.89
N MET A 135 7.85 -7.20 1.69
CA MET A 135 8.55 -6.01 1.20
C MET A 135 8.34 -4.78 2.08
N LEU A 136 7.26 -4.73 2.85
CA LEU A 136 6.95 -3.59 3.72
C LEU A 136 7.42 -3.80 5.17
N THR A 137 7.75 -5.02 5.56
CA THR A 137 8.04 -5.38 6.96
C THR A 137 9.53 -5.65 7.23
N SER A 138 10.31 -6.04 6.21
CA SER A 138 11.74 -6.28 6.37
C SER A 138 12.59 -5.79 5.19
N THR A 139 13.72 -5.15 5.48
CA THR A 139 14.71 -4.72 4.48
C THR A 139 15.48 -5.89 3.85
N SER A 140 15.46 -7.05 4.50
CA SER A 140 15.99 -8.31 3.95
C SER A 140 15.02 -9.00 2.99
N SER A 141 13.72 -8.64 3.03
CA SER A 141 12.69 -9.30 2.22
C SER A 141 12.39 -8.54 0.94
N GLY A 142 12.00 -9.27 -0.10
CA GLY A 142 11.74 -8.73 -1.43
C GLY A 142 13.03 -8.29 -2.14
N ILE A 143 12.97 -7.15 -2.83
CA ILE A 143 14.07 -6.68 -3.69
C ILE A 143 14.75 -5.41 -3.16
N GLN A 144 15.97 -5.16 -3.65
CA GLN A 144 16.68 -3.92 -3.41
C GLN A 144 16.64 -2.97 -4.61
N THR A 145 16.48 -3.48 -5.83
CA THR A 145 16.47 -2.65 -7.04
C THR A 145 15.49 -3.19 -8.10
N ILE A 146 14.79 -2.29 -8.79
CA ILE A 146 14.18 -2.57 -10.10
C ILE A 146 15.13 -2.09 -11.18
N GLN A 147 15.42 -2.93 -12.18
CA GLN A 147 16.17 -2.57 -13.38
C GLN A 147 15.25 -2.62 -14.60
N PHE A 148 15.17 -1.52 -15.34
CA PHE A 148 14.39 -1.43 -16.57
C PHE A 148 15.22 -1.76 -17.81
N ALA A 149 14.54 -2.07 -18.92
CA ALA A 149 15.17 -2.40 -20.19
C ALA A 149 16.00 -1.25 -20.80
N ASP A 150 15.73 0.01 -20.44
CA ASP A 150 16.51 1.18 -20.86
C ASP A 150 17.80 1.39 -20.02
N GLY A 151 18.02 0.55 -19.01
CA GLY A 151 19.16 0.61 -18.11
C GLY A 151 18.98 1.53 -16.91
N THR A 152 17.85 2.24 -16.80
CA THR A 152 17.50 2.98 -15.58
C THR A 152 17.13 2.04 -14.45
N THR A 153 17.22 2.54 -13.22
CA THR A 153 16.94 1.76 -12.01
C THR A 153 16.12 2.53 -11.00
N LEU A 154 15.25 1.82 -10.27
CA LEU A 154 14.67 2.31 -9.02
C LEU A 154 15.26 1.53 -7.86
N THR A 155 15.84 2.23 -6.89
CA THR A 155 16.19 1.65 -5.60
C THR A 155 14.93 1.33 -4.81
N ARG A 156 15.04 0.43 -3.83
CA ARG A 156 13.96 0.16 -2.86
C ARG A 156 13.37 1.43 -2.26
N ALA A 157 14.21 2.36 -1.81
CA ALA A 157 13.74 3.60 -1.20
C ALA A 157 12.95 4.46 -2.19
N GLN A 158 13.36 4.49 -3.47
CA GLN A 158 12.62 5.20 -4.52
C GLN A 158 11.30 4.49 -4.85
N LEU A 159 11.29 3.15 -4.88
CA LEU A 159 10.07 2.37 -5.08
C LEU A 159 9.05 2.61 -3.97
N LEU A 160 9.48 2.62 -2.70
CA LEU A 160 8.64 2.91 -1.53
C LEU A 160 8.33 4.41 -1.35
N ALA A 161 8.81 5.27 -2.26
CA ALA A 161 8.44 6.68 -2.33
C ALA A 161 7.48 6.98 -3.50
N MET A 162 7.15 5.98 -4.32
CA MET A 162 6.12 6.09 -5.36
C MET A 162 4.72 6.08 -4.72
N PRO A 163 3.69 6.55 -5.45
CA PRO A 163 2.31 6.42 -5.01
C PRO A 163 1.90 4.96 -4.79
N VAL A 164 1.29 4.65 -3.64
CA VAL A 164 0.82 3.29 -3.30
C VAL A 164 -0.62 3.34 -2.79
N ASN A 165 -1.48 2.47 -3.34
CA ASN A 165 -2.81 2.22 -2.81
C ASN A 165 -2.74 1.22 -1.64
N VAL A 166 -3.16 1.63 -0.46
CA VAL A 166 -3.16 0.80 0.76
C VAL A 166 -4.60 0.35 1.02
N ASN A 167 -4.88 -0.93 0.76
CA ASN A 167 -6.24 -1.45 0.84
C ASN A 167 -6.43 -2.35 2.06
N GLY A 168 -7.49 -2.10 2.82
CA GLY A 168 -7.99 -2.99 3.87
C GLY A 168 -8.83 -4.13 3.32
N SER A 169 -9.14 -5.10 4.19
CA SER A 169 -10.11 -6.15 3.89
C SER A 169 -11.49 -5.71 4.35
N ALA A 170 -12.47 -5.77 3.43
CA ALA A 170 -13.81 -5.25 3.67
C ALA A 170 -14.42 -5.69 5.02
N GLY A 171 -14.71 -4.71 5.87
CA GLY A 171 -15.36 -4.89 7.17
C GLY A 171 -14.49 -5.51 8.26
N VAL A 172 -13.18 -5.65 8.04
CA VAL A 172 -12.22 -6.23 8.99
C VAL A 172 -11.42 -5.11 9.65
N SER A 173 -11.37 -5.09 10.98
CA SER A 173 -10.47 -4.20 11.72
C SER A 173 -9.01 -4.63 11.60
N GLN A 174 -8.16 -3.75 11.10
CA GLN A 174 -6.75 -3.99 10.84
C GLN A 174 -5.88 -2.76 11.16
N THR A 175 -4.57 -2.95 11.05
CA THR A 175 -3.62 -1.85 10.97
C THR A 175 -3.07 -1.80 9.56
N LEU A 176 -3.28 -0.67 8.89
CA LEU A 176 -2.80 -0.39 7.55
C LEU A 176 -1.63 0.58 7.66
N ASN A 177 -0.50 0.19 7.07
CA ASN A 177 0.72 1.00 7.07
C ASN A 177 1.03 1.43 5.64
N GLY A 178 1.22 2.73 5.48
CA GLY A 178 1.71 3.35 4.27
C GLY A 178 3.22 3.19 4.11
N THR A 179 3.77 4.01 3.24
CA THR A 179 5.17 4.00 2.85
C THR A 179 5.76 5.39 3.08
N SER A 180 6.97 5.65 2.60
CA SER A 180 7.54 7.00 2.67
C SER A 180 6.96 7.97 1.64
N GLY A 181 6.31 7.45 0.59
CA GLY A 181 5.68 8.22 -0.48
C GLY A 181 4.23 8.58 -0.18
N ASP A 182 3.54 9.10 -1.19
CA ASP A 182 2.12 9.46 -1.09
C ASP A 182 1.25 8.19 -1.13
N ASN A 183 0.36 8.02 -0.16
CA ASN A 183 -0.50 6.85 -0.07
C ASN A 183 -1.97 7.19 -0.26
N VAL A 184 -2.74 6.27 -0.83
CA VAL A 184 -4.22 6.34 -0.84
C VAL A 184 -4.72 5.17 -0.01
N PHE A 185 -5.31 5.45 1.15
CA PHE A 185 -5.88 4.44 2.03
C PHE A 185 -7.36 4.24 1.73
N ASP A 186 -7.74 2.99 1.49
CA ASP A 186 -9.13 2.54 1.44
C ASP A 186 -9.30 1.29 2.30
N SER A 187 -9.75 1.46 3.53
CA SER A 187 -10.00 0.35 4.46
C SER A 187 -11.13 -0.57 4.03
N HIS A 188 -12.02 -0.13 3.14
CA HIS A 188 -13.26 -0.84 2.81
C HIS A 188 -14.16 -1.11 4.05
N GLY A 189 -14.04 -0.25 5.06
CA GLY A 189 -14.69 -0.35 6.36
C GLY A 189 -14.05 -1.40 7.29
N GLY A 190 -14.49 -1.40 8.54
CA GLY A 190 -13.71 -1.96 9.65
C GLY A 190 -13.34 -0.82 10.59
N ASN A 191 -13.02 -1.13 11.86
CA ASN A 191 -12.41 -0.11 12.73
C ASN A 191 -10.91 -0.19 12.57
N ASP A 192 -10.35 0.62 11.68
CA ASP A 192 -8.97 0.50 11.21
C ASP A 192 -8.06 1.57 11.81
N VAL A 193 -6.77 1.22 11.92
CA VAL A 193 -5.70 2.18 12.22
C VAL A 193 -4.86 2.37 10.97
N GLU A 194 -4.86 3.57 10.42
CA GLU A 194 -4.18 3.93 9.18
C GLU A 194 -2.98 4.82 9.50
N THR A 195 -1.78 4.38 9.14
CA THR A 195 -0.53 5.08 9.45
C THR A 195 0.18 5.50 8.17
N GLY A 196 0.29 6.80 7.91
CA GLY A 196 0.83 7.37 6.67
C GLY A 196 2.31 7.08 6.44
N ALA A 197 3.13 7.26 7.49
CA ALA A 197 4.58 7.02 7.49
C ALA A 197 5.42 7.94 6.57
N GLY A 198 4.82 8.99 5.98
CA GLY A 198 5.51 9.95 5.11
C GLY A 198 4.52 10.67 4.22
N GLY A 199 4.99 11.23 3.11
CA GLY A 199 4.12 11.66 2.01
C GLY A 199 3.01 12.69 2.30
N ASN A 200 2.22 12.91 1.26
CA ASN A 200 0.90 13.53 1.31
C ASN A 200 -0.14 12.43 1.08
N ASP A 201 -0.66 11.87 2.17
CA ASP A 201 -1.56 10.73 2.10
C ASP A 201 -3.02 11.16 1.97
N THR A 202 -3.83 10.34 1.31
CA THR A 202 -5.28 10.48 1.24
C THR A 202 -5.94 9.33 2.00
N TYR A 203 -6.74 9.65 3.00
CA TYR A 203 -7.49 8.69 3.81
C TYR A 203 -8.96 8.73 3.38
N LEU A 204 -9.47 7.65 2.77
CA LEU A 204 -10.84 7.60 2.25
C LEU A 204 -11.81 7.14 3.33
N LEU A 205 -12.91 7.87 3.48
CA LEU A 205 -14.01 7.49 4.35
C LEU A 205 -15.35 7.80 3.68
N GLN A 206 -16.29 6.86 3.73
CA GLN A 206 -17.59 7.03 3.08
C GLN A 206 -18.75 6.54 3.96
N PRO A 207 -19.98 7.03 3.74
CA PRO A 207 -21.15 6.57 4.48
C PRO A 207 -21.29 5.05 4.48
N GLY A 208 -21.54 4.48 5.66
CA GLY A 208 -21.70 3.03 5.84
C GLY A 208 -20.41 2.29 6.19
N TYR A 209 -19.25 2.94 6.11
CA TYR A 209 -18.03 2.40 6.69
C TYR A 209 -18.08 2.49 8.22
N SER A 210 -17.34 1.61 8.88
CA SER A 210 -16.98 1.82 10.29
C SER A 210 -15.95 2.97 10.40
N GLY A 211 -15.56 3.36 11.61
CA GLY A 211 -14.66 4.49 11.79
C GLY A 211 -13.18 4.15 11.57
N ILE A 212 -12.35 5.15 11.28
CA ILE A 212 -10.89 5.00 11.11
C ILE A 212 -10.14 5.83 12.15
N THR A 213 -8.94 5.39 12.54
CA THR A 213 -7.98 6.17 13.33
C THR A 213 -6.76 6.45 12.47
N ILE A 214 -6.44 7.74 12.28
CA ILE A 214 -5.36 8.19 11.40
C ILE A 214 -4.15 8.63 12.23
N ASN A 215 -3.01 8.01 11.95
CA ASN A 215 -1.68 8.46 12.36
C ASN A 215 -0.95 9.01 11.14
N ASN A 216 -1.11 10.32 10.88
CA ASN A 216 -0.71 10.94 9.62
C ASN A 216 0.82 10.93 9.36
N GLY A 217 1.50 12.00 9.80
CA GLY A 217 2.89 12.23 9.43
C GLY A 217 3.91 11.64 10.41
N VAL A 218 5.17 11.77 10.02
CA VAL A 218 6.34 11.44 10.83
C VAL A 218 6.89 12.66 11.56
N SER A 219 7.54 12.46 12.70
CA SER A 219 8.05 13.55 13.56
C SER A 219 9.12 14.44 12.90
N THR A 220 9.69 14.02 11.76
CA THR A 220 10.59 14.83 10.95
C THR A 220 9.86 15.81 10.03
N SER A 221 8.55 15.67 9.83
CA SER A 221 7.74 16.63 9.08
C SER A 221 7.52 17.90 9.91
N THR A 222 7.62 19.05 9.27
CA THR A 222 7.44 20.37 9.91
C THR A 222 6.15 21.06 9.48
N VAL A 223 5.37 20.44 8.60
CA VAL A 223 4.11 20.97 8.07
C VAL A 223 3.05 19.88 8.11
N ALA A 224 1.78 20.30 8.14
CA ALA A 224 0.66 19.40 7.93
C ALA A 224 0.67 18.93 6.46
N THR A 225 0.36 17.66 6.25
CA THR A 225 0.30 17.02 4.93
C THR A 225 -0.90 16.11 4.86
N GLY A 226 -1.33 15.75 3.65
CA GLY A 226 -2.40 14.79 3.45
C GLY A 226 -3.82 15.33 3.63
N ASP A 227 -4.77 14.47 3.35
CA ASP A 227 -6.19 14.76 3.22
C ASP A 227 -7.04 13.63 3.84
N LEU A 228 -8.12 14.00 4.52
CA LEU A 228 -9.23 13.11 4.80
C LEU A 228 -10.30 13.37 3.76
N GLN A 229 -10.46 12.44 2.83
CA GLN A 229 -11.41 12.56 1.74
C GLN A 229 -12.70 11.81 2.09
N LEU A 230 -13.78 12.57 2.24
CA LEU A 230 -15.12 12.07 2.54
C LEU A 230 -15.91 11.89 1.23
N GLU A 231 -16.14 10.64 0.83
CA GLU A 231 -16.85 10.30 -0.43
C GLU A 231 -18.36 10.26 -0.25
N ASP A 232 -19.10 10.77 -1.24
CA ASP A 232 -20.56 10.90 -1.26
C ASP A 232 -21.14 11.68 -0.06
N VAL A 233 -20.40 12.68 0.42
CA VAL A 233 -20.75 13.52 1.57
C VAL A 233 -20.91 14.99 1.15
N ASN A 234 -21.85 15.73 1.74
CA ASN A 234 -21.89 17.19 1.61
C ASN A 234 -21.31 17.86 2.87
N PRO A 235 -20.81 19.10 2.79
CA PRO A 235 -20.26 19.83 3.93
C PRO A 235 -21.17 19.91 5.15
N ASP A 236 -22.49 20.00 4.94
CA ASP A 236 -23.49 20.09 6.00
C ASP A 236 -23.77 18.74 6.68
N ASN A 237 -23.23 17.63 6.18
CA ASN A 237 -23.23 16.32 6.84
C ASN A 237 -21.99 16.08 7.70
N VAL A 238 -21.00 16.99 7.69
CA VAL A 238 -19.73 16.78 8.39
C VAL A 238 -19.75 17.49 9.74
N TRP A 239 -19.40 16.77 10.81
CA TRP A 239 -19.25 17.31 12.16
C TRP A 239 -17.80 17.15 12.65
N LEU A 240 -17.21 18.23 13.14
CA LEU A 240 -15.85 18.27 13.67
C LEU A 240 -15.89 18.49 15.19
N GLN A 241 -15.11 17.70 15.92
CA GLN A 241 -15.04 17.78 17.37
C GLN A 241 -13.62 17.55 17.87
N GLN A 242 -13.16 18.42 18.77
CA GLN A 242 -11.96 18.15 19.54
C GLN A 242 -12.28 17.19 20.69
N VAL A 243 -11.56 16.08 20.76
CA VAL A 243 -11.64 15.11 21.87
C VAL A 243 -10.22 14.86 22.42
N GLY A 244 -9.93 15.46 23.58
CA GLY A 244 -8.57 15.46 24.11
C GLY A 244 -7.61 16.17 23.14
N ASN A 245 -6.60 15.43 22.68
CA ASN A 245 -5.62 15.91 21.69
C ASN A 245 -5.97 15.54 20.24
N ASN A 246 -7.10 14.87 20.02
CA ASN A 246 -7.48 14.32 18.72
C ASN A 246 -8.56 15.18 18.07
N LEU A 247 -8.57 15.19 16.73
CA LEU A 247 -9.69 15.71 15.95
C LEU A 247 -10.57 14.53 15.54
N GLN A 248 -11.85 14.60 15.86
CA GLN A 248 -12.86 13.70 15.31
C GLN A 248 -13.61 14.40 14.18
N VAL A 249 -13.76 13.71 13.06
CA VAL A 249 -14.56 14.12 11.89
C VAL A 249 -15.62 13.05 11.66
N SER A 250 -16.88 13.38 11.92
CA SER A 250 -18.00 12.44 11.86
C SER A 250 -18.91 12.75 10.68
N ILE A 251 -19.41 11.69 10.03
CA ILE A 251 -20.54 11.80 9.09
C ILE A 251 -21.83 11.74 9.91
N MET A 252 -22.54 12.87 9.97
CA MET A 252 -23.75 13.04 10.78
C MET A 252 -24.86 12.05 10.41
N GLY A 253 -25.63 11.65 11.42
CA GLY A 253 -26.68 10.64 11.27
C GLY A 253 -26.16 9.21 11.14
N SER A 254 -24.86 9.00 11.34
CA SER A 254 -24.20 7.69 11.25
C SER A 254 -23.24 7.48 12.43
N LYS A 255 -22.57 6.32 12.45
CA LYS A 255 -21.44 6.04 13.36
C LYS A 255 -20.09 6.09 12.66
N THR A 256 -20.06 6.54 11.41
CA THR A 256 -18.85 6.63 10.60
C THR A 256 -18.08 7.88 11.03
N GLU A 257 -16.85 7.69 11.53
CA GLU A 257 -15.99 8.76 12.02
C GLU A 257 -14.52 8.51 11.68
N ALA A 258 -13.78 9.56 11.36
CA ALA A 258 -12.32 9.55 11.38
C ALA A 258 -11.84 10.21 12.67
N THR A 259 -10.91 9.56 13.38
CA THR A 259 -10.16 10.15 14.48
C THR A 259 -8.73 10.41 14.02
N ILE A 260 -8.34 11.67 13.88
CA ILE A 260 -6.96 12.05 13.59
C ILE A 260 -6.23 12.19 14.93
N ASP A 261 -5.30 11.27 15.18
CA ASP A 261 -4.60 11.18 16.45
C ASP A 261 -3.62 12.34 16.62
N ASN A 262 -3.60 12.94 17.82
CA ASN A 262 -2.67 14.00 18.20
C ASN A 262 -2.72 15.29 17.35
N TRP A 263 -3.82 15.55 16.64
CA TRP A 263 -4.05 16.79 15.87
C TRP A 263 -3.67 18.08 16.62
N PHE A 264 -4.00 18.16 17.92
CA PHE A 264 -3.75 19.35 18.74
C PHE A 264 -2.41 19.32 19.49
N SER A 265 -1.64 18.23 19.37
CA SER A 265 -0.35 18.06 20.03
C SER A 265 0.81 18.56 19.20
N ASN A 266 0.80 18.31 17.89
CA ASN A 266 1.92 18.60 17.00
C ASN A 266 1.45 18.75 15.54
N THR A 267 2.21 19.46 14.71
CA THR A 267 1.82 19.79 13.34
C THR A 267 1.90 18.60 12.36
N TYR A 268 2.82 17.66 12.56
CA TYR A 268 2.95 16.51 11.66
C TYR A 268 1.79 15.49 11.82
N SER A 269 1.10 15.50 12.95
CA SER A 269 -0.14 14.75 13.17
C SER A 269 -1.35 15.36 12.46
N GLN A 270 -1.27 16.61 11.98
CA GLN A 270 -2.39 17.28 11.30
C GLN A 270 -2.44 16.89 9.84
N LEU A 271 -3.66 16.80 9.30
CA LEU A 271 -3.91 16.80 7.86
C LEU A 271 -3.91 18.24 7.35
N SER A 272 -3.42 18.46 6.13
CA SER A 272 -3.45 19.80 5.52
C SER A 272 -4.86 20.23 5.15
N GLU A 273 -5.72 19.26 4.82
CA GLU A 273 -7.09 19.50 4.40
C GLU A 273 -8.03 18.35 4.75
N VAL A 274 -9.33 18.63 4.65
CA VAL A 274 -10.41 17.64 4.60
C VAL A 274 -11.21 17.96 3.36
N THR A 275 -11.38 17.00 2.47
CA THR A 275 -12.19 17.15 1.27
C THR A 275 -13.51 16.39 1.38
N VAL A 276 -14.53 16.90 0.71
CA VAL A 276 -15.74 16.16 0.40
C VAL A 276 -15.81 15.97 -1.11
N ALA A 277 -16.12 14.76 -1.56
CA ALA A 277 -16.27 14.40 -2.97
C ALA A 277 -17.59 13.65 -3.20
N GLY A 278 -18.05 13.54 -4.45
CA GLY A 278 -19.23 12.74 -4.83
C GLY A 278 -20.61 13.28 -4.43
N GLY A 279 -20.72 14.15 -3.43
CA GLY A 279 -21.97 14.79 -3.01
C GLY A 279 -22.59 15.73 -4.06
N SER A 280 -23.84 16.15 -3.83
CA SER A 280 -24.54 17.11 -4.71
C SER A 280 -23.85 18.48 -4.85
N SER A 281 -22.88 18.76 -3.96
CA SER A 281 -22.10 20.00 -3.93
C SER A 281 -20.85 19.98 -4.82
N GLY A 282 -20.47 18.80 -5.36
CA GLY A 282 -19.17 18.61 -6.01
C GLY A 282 -18.02 18.60 -5.02
N ALA A 283 -16.77 18.61 -5.52
CA ALA A 283 -15.59 18.60 -4.68
C ALA A 283 -15.40 19.96 -3.96
N LEU A 284 -15.27 19.92 -2.64
CA LEU A 284 -14.99 21.07 -1.78
C LEU A 284 -13.94 20.70 -0.73
N THR A 285 -13.17 21.70 -0.32
CA THR A 285 -12.04 21.58 0.60
C THR A 285 -12.29 22.42 1.85
N LEU A 286 -11.91 21.89 3.01
CA LEU A 286 -11.80 22.58 4.29
C LEU A 286 -10.34 22.54 4.77
N ASP A 287 -9.72 23.70 4.90
CA ASP A 287 -8.28 23.82 5.24
C ASP A 287 -8.04 24.78 6.43
N SER A 288 -7.70 26.03 6.15
CA SER A 288 -7.48 27.16 7.06
C SER A 288 -8.63 27.45 8.04
N GLN A 289 -9.84 26.95 7.77
CA GLN A 289 -11.04 27.18 8.59
C GLN A 289 -11.37 26.03 9.57
N VAL A 290 -10.61 24.92 9.59
CA VAL A 290 -10.87 23.77 10.48
C VAL A 290 -11.10 24.19 11.94
N ASN A 291 -10.18 24.99 12.51
CA ASN A 291 -10.28 25.42 13.91
C ASN A 291 -11.49 26.33 14.19
N GLN A 292 -11.89 27.16 13.22
CA GLN A 292 -13.07 28.02 13.38
C GLN A 292 -14.35 27.18 13.37
N LEU A 293 -14.42 26.19 12.49
CA LEU A 293 -15.56 25.30 12.39
C LEU A 293 -15.72 24.42 13.64
N ILE A 294 -14.62 23.90 14.18
CA ILE A 294 -14.59 23.18 15.47
C ILE A 294 -15.16 24.05 16.60
N GLN A 295 -14.79 25.32 16.68
CA GLN A 295 -15.31 26.24 17.71
C GLN A 295 -16.81 26.53 17.55
N ALA A 296 -17.27 26.70 16.31
CA ALA A 296 -18.69 26.90 16.02
C ALA A 296 -19.53 25.67 16.42
N MET A 297 -19.07 24.47 16.07
CA MET A 297 -19.71 23.19 16.42
C MET A 297 -19.70 22.93 17.93
N ALA A 298 -18.58 23.22 18.62
CA ALA A 298 -18.49 23.12 20.07
C ALA A 298 -19.47 24.08 20.77
N THR A 299 -19.59 25.31 20.27
CA THR A 299 -20.54 26.31 20.80
C THR A 299 -21.98 25.85 20.61
N PHE A 300 -22.31 25.29 19.43
CA PHE A 300 -23.62 24.73 19.16
C PHE A 300 -23.95 23.56 20.10
N SER A 301 -23.04 22.60 20.24
CA SER A 301 -23.22 21.43 21.10
C SER A 301 -23.45 21.83 22.57
N ALA A 302 -22.69 22.80 23.07
CA ALA A 302 -22.85 23.31 24.43
C ALA A 302 -24.22 23.98 24.68
N ALA A 303 -24.80 24.61 23.66
CA ALA A 303 -26.13 25.22 23.74
C ALA A 303 -27.29 24.21 23.56
N HIS A 304 -27.02 23.03 23.00
CA HIS A 304 -28.02 22.00 22.66
C HIS A 304 -27.74 20.69 23.39
N SER A 305 -27.91 20.70 24.72
CA SER A 305 -27.73 19.51 25.55
C SER A 305 -28.63 18.36 25.06
N GLY A 306 -28.03 17.21 24.73
CA GLY A 306 -28.74 16.05 24.22
C GLY A 306 -28.82 15.97 22.69
N PHE A 307 -28.23 16.92 21.96
CA PHE A 307 -28.00 16.77 20.53
C PHE A 307 -27.04 15.60 20.29
N ASP A 308 -27.51 14.60 19.53
CA ASP A 308 -26.77 13.40 19.18
C ASP A 308 -26.47 13.42 17.68
N ILE A 309 -25.19 13.62 17.35
CA ILE A 309 -24.68 13.67 15.96
C ILE A 309 -24.75 12.30 15.28
N THR A 310 -24.84 11.21 16.05
CA THR A 310 -24.88 9.84 15.52
C THR A 310 -26.30 9.36 15.23
N SER A 311 -27.30 10.10 15.71
CA SER A 311 -28.71 9.77 15.50
C SER A 311 -29.11 9.99 14.05
N PRO A 312 -29.69 8.98 13.36
CA PRO A 312 -30.19 9.15 11.98
C PRO A 312 -31.27 10.23 11.83
N ALA A 313 -31.85 10.72 12.94
CA ALA A 313 -32.76 11.85 12.94
C ALA A 313 -32.05 13.20 12.70
N ASN A 314 -30.73 13.26 12.83
CA ASN A 314 -29.89 14.44 12.65
C ASN A 314 -28.84 14.20 11.54
N PRO A 315 -29.24 13.95 10.27
CA PRO A 315 -28.30 13.60 9.20
C PRO A 315 -27.50 14.80 8.67
N ALA A 316 -27.87 16.03 9.04
CA ALA A 316 -27.24 17.25 8.56
C ALA A 316 -27.42 18.41 9.55
N ILE A 317 -26.56 19.41 9.41
CA ILE A 317 -26.64 20.69 10.09
C ILE A 317 -27.81 21.49 9.51
N THR A 318 -28.79 21.82 10.34
CA THR A 318 -29.98 22.58 9.95
C THR A 318 -30.11 23.92 10.66
N ASP A 319 -29.29 24.18 11.68
CA ASP A 319 -29.24 25.48 12.34
C ASP A 319 -28.69 26.56 11.38
N PRO A 320 -29.42 27.66 11.13
CA PRO A 320 -29.01 28.64 10.14
C PRO A 320 -27.66 29.31 10.43
N THR A 321 -27.31 29.49 11.71
CA THR A 321 -26.06 30.15 12.10
C THR A 321 -24.89 29.22 11.86
N LEU A 322 -25.02 27.97 12.30
CA LEU A 322 -23.98 26.97 12.09
C LEU A 322 -23.82 26.62 10.60
N LEU A 323 -24.92 26.53 9.85
CA LEU A 323 -24.89 26.27 8.41
C LEU A 323 -24.20 27.39 7.63
N ALA A 324 -24.37 28.65 8.05
CA ALA A 324 -23.64 29.78 7.47
C ALA A 324 -22.12 29.67 7.72
N ALA A 325 -21.72 29.25 8.92
CA ALA A 325 -20.32 29.00 9.24
C ALA A 325 -19.73 27.87 8.38
N VAL A 326 -20.45 26.74 8.25
CA VAL A 326 -20.09 25.63 7.35
C VAL A 326 -19.92 26.16 5.92
N SER A 327 -20.93 26.83 5.36
CA SER A 327 -20.90 27.31 3.98
C SER A 327 -19.74 28.29 3.69
N SER A 328 -19.28 29.02 4.71
CA SER A 328 -18.12 29.92 4.58
C SER A 328 -16.77 29.23 4.74
N ALA A 329 -16.75 28.05 5.37
CA ALA A 329 -15.52 27.32 5.69
C ALA A 329 -15.04 26.44 4.53
N TRP A 330 -15.97 25.92 3.74
CA TRP A 330 -15.69 25.04 2.59
C TRP A 330 -15.60 25.85 1.29
N HIS A 331 -14.63 25.52 0.44
CA HIS A 331 -14.41 26.20 -0.85
C HIS A 331 -13.97 25.22 -1.96
N HIS A 332 -14.03 25.67 -3.21
CA HIS A 332 -13.46 24.96 -4.36
C HIS A 332 -11.94 25.18 -4.48
#